data_AF-A0A7S9DZT9-F1
#
_entry.id   AF-A0A7S9DZT9-F1
#
_cell.length_a   1.000
_cell.length_b   1.000
_cell.length_c   1.000
_cell.angle_alpha   90.00
_cell.angle_beta   90.00
_cell.angle_gamma   90.00
#
_symmetry.space_group_name_H-M   'P 1'
#
loop_
_entity.id
_entity.type
_entity.pdbx_description
1 polymer ?
#
loop_
_entity_poly.entity_id
_entity_poly.type
_entity_poly.pdbx_seq_one_letter_code
_entity_poly.pdbx_strand_id
1 'polypeptide(L)'
;MIDLDSYQRYVEKTFSKRNIKARILHDLTNDQSMIDLMERCADSLREWLRGDYYATKNQRLEELSKRDMLEVLQDILCVTATLTRDTEISSVVGQIVGSLKMDNKIHGITTAAELMGLITEFDFFDLYKEDEYGILMVRNNIELDEQTHTFIHETKFLPPMVVPPNTVEHNYDNALLTEKSAMILGKGTYHDGDICLDTINTFNRIPLCLNKRVLTSLSEVPKDPDMDVDVAKQWHTFVTASYRVYRDLIQTGNRFHLTHKVDMRGRTYAQGYHVSTQGNQFRKAICEFADKEVIEL
;
A
#
# COMPACT_ATOMS: atom_id res chain seq x y z
N MET A 1 -14.25 26.67 12.52
CA MET A 1 -14.93 25.40 12.17
C MET A 1 -14.07 24.74 11.10
N ILE A 2 -13.69 23.47 11.25
CA ILE A 2 -12.88 22.78 10.23
C ILE A 2 -13.75 22.59 8.99
N ASP A 3 -13.26 22.97 7.81
CA ASP A 3 -13.90 22.61 6.55
C ASP A 3 -13.65 21.12 6.29
N LEU A 4 -14.68 20.30 6.50
CA LEU A 4 -14.58 18.85 6.45
C LEU A 4 -14.32 18.34 5.02
N ASP A 5 -14.77 19.04 3.97
CA ASP A 5 -14.51 18.63 2.58
C ASP A 5 -13.02 18.80 2.24
N SER A 6 -12.47 19.99 2.51
CA SER A 6 -11.03 20.24 2.33
C SER A 6 -10.18 19.30 3.18
N TYR A 7 -10.58 19.05 4.43
CA TYR A 7 -9.90 18.09 5.31
C TYR A 7 -9.95 16.66 4.75
N GLN A 8 -11.11 16.20 4.27
CA GLN A 8 -11.25 14.88 3.65
C GLN A 8 -10.35 14.74 2.43
N ARG A 9 -10.31 15.74 1.55
CA ARG A 9 -9.42 15.73 0.37
C ARG A 9 -7.94 15.71 0.76
N TYR A 10 -7.57 16.42 1.83
CA TYR A 10 -6.22 16.37 2.38
C TYR A 10 -5.88 14.96 2.87
N VAL A 11 -6.76 14.35 3.68
CA VAL A 11 -6.60 12.97 4.17
C VAL A 11 -6.42 11.99 3.00
N GLU A 12 -7.31 12.01 2.00
CA GLU A 12 -7.21 11.09 0.86
C GLU A 12 -5.89 11.22 0.10
N LYS A 13 -5.40 12.45 -0.11
CA LYS A 13 -4.11 12.70 -0.76
C LYS A 13 -2.94 12.22 0.09
N THR A 14 -2.97 12.51 1.39
CA THR A 14 -1.90 12.15 2.33
C THR A 14 -1.77 10.65 2.45
N PHE A 15 -2.88 9.91 2.50
CA PHE A 15 -2.90 8.46 2.65
C PHE A 15 -2.93 7.68 1.32
N SER A 16 -2.90 8.36 0.16
CA SER A 16 -2.92 7.68 -1.14
C SER A 16 -1.60 6.97 -1.44
N LYS A 17 -1.70 5.69 -1.81
CA LYS A 17 -0.56 4.89 -2.27
C LYS A 17 0.13 5.46 -3.51
N ARG A 18 -0.55 6.31 -4.29
CA ARG A 18 0.02 6.94 -5.49
C ARG A 18 1.24 7.81 -5.16
N ASN A 19 1.28 8.38 -3.96
CA ASN A 19 2.33 9.31 -3.55
C ASN A 19 3.54 8.61 -2.91
N ILE A 20 3.45 7.30 -2.59
CA ILE A 20 4.55 6.55 -1.97
C ILE A 20 5.79 6.58 -2.86
N LYS A 21 5.63 6.24 -4.15
CA LYS A 21 6.73 6.25 -5.11
C LYS A 21 7.38 7.63 -5.19
N ALA A 22 6.57 8.68 -5.33
CA ALA A 22 7.07 10.05 -5.43
C ALA A 22 7.82 10.49 -4.16
N ARG A 23 7.33 10.12 -2.98
CA ARG A 23 7.99 10.43 -1.70
C ARG A 23 9.32 9.69 -1.56
N ILE A 24 9.37 8.40 -1.88
CA ILE A 24 10.61 7.62 -1.85
C ILE A 24 11.62 8.21 -2.84
N LEU A 25 11.21 8.49 -4.07
CA LEU A 25 12.11 9.08 -5.06
C LEU A 25 12.62 10.44 -4.63
N HIS A 26 11.77 11.32 -4.10
CA HIS A 26 12.21 12.59 -3.55
C HIS A 26 13.29 12.38 -2.48
N ASP A 27 13.09 11.42 -1.57
CA ASP A 27 14.06 11.10 -0.52
C ASP A 27 15.40 10.60 -1.09
N LEU A 28 15.37 9.63 -2.01
CA LEU A 28 16.55 9.13 -2.70
C LEU A 28 17.28 10.23 -3.48
N THR A 29 16.54 11.16 -4.09
CA THR A 29 17.14 12.25 -4.90
C THR A 29 17.44 13.51 -4.10
N ASN A 30 17.37 13.47 -2.77
CA ASN A 30 17.75 14.61 -1.93
C ASN A 30 19.27 14.85 -1.92
N ASP A 31 20.08 13.83 -2.22
CA ASP A 31 21.54 13.91 -2.29
C ASP A 31 22.02 13.74 -3.75
N GLN A 32 22.87 14.67 -4.19
CA GLN A 32 23.51 14.61 -5.51
C GLN A 32 24.34 13.33 -5.68
N SER A 33 24.96 12.83 -4.62
CA SER A 33 25.76 11.61 -4.70
C SER A 33 24.93 10.37 -5.09
N MET A 34 23.70 10.29 -4.56
CA MET A 34 22.74 9.24 -4.87
C MET A 34 22.20 9.38 -6.30
N ILE A 35 21.92 10.61 -6.76
CA ILE A 35 21.53 10.89 -8.15
C ILE A 35 22.62 10.41 -9.12
N ASP A 36 23.87 10.79 -8.87
CA ASP A 36 25.00 10.43 -9.74
C ASP A 36 25.22 8.90 -9.76
N LEU A 37 25.03 8.23 -8.63
CA LEU A 37 25.11 6.77 -8.53
C LEU A 37 23.99 6.08 -9.32
N MET A 38 22.77 6.59 -9.23
CA MET A 38 21.62 6.08 -10.00
C MET A 38 21.81 6.24 -11.50
N GLU A 39 22.35 7.37 -11.96
CA GLU A 39 22.65 7.59 -13.39
C GLU A 39 23.74 6.64 -13.88
N ARG A 40 24.81 6.44 -13.10
CA ARG A 40 25.86 5.46 -13.43
C ARG A 40 25.31 4.04 -13.50
N CYS A 41 24.39 3.68 -12.61
CA CYS A 41 23.72 2.38 -12.65
C CYS A 41 22.85 2.26 -13.91
N ALA A 42 22.04 3.27 -14.21
CA ALA A 42 21.21 3.29 -15.40
C ALA A 42 22.05 3.18 -16.69
N ASP A 43 23.22 3.82 -16.74
CA ASP A 43 24.16 3.68 -17.86
C ASP A 43 24.72 2.26 -18.00
N SER A 44 25.11 1.61 -16.90
CA SER A 44 25.52 0.20 -16.91
C SER A 44 24.40 -0.72 -17.40
N LEU A 45 23.15 -0.47 -16.99
CA LEU A 45 21.99 -1.21 -17.50
C LEU A 45 21.75 -0.99 -19.00
N ARG A 46 21.97 0.24 -19.51
CA ARG A 46 21.90 0.56 -20.94
C ARG A 46 23.01 -0.14 -21.73
N GLU A 47 24.20 -0.28 -21.17
CA GLU A 47 25.29 -1.04 -21.78
C GLU A 47 24.97 -2.54 -21.82
N TRP A 48 24.47 -3.10 -20.72
CA TRP A 48 24.01 -4.49 -20.65
C TRP A 48 22.92 -4.79 -21.69
N LEU A 49 21.96 -3.87 -21.90
CA LEU A 49 20.93 -4.00 -22.93
C LEU A 49 21.49 -4.12 -24.36
N ARG A 50 22.68 -3.57 -24.62
CA ARG A 50 23.33 -3.59 -25.95
C ARG A 50 24.20 -4.82 -26.17
N GLY A 51 24.39 -5.65 -25.15
CA GLY A 51 25.16 -6.89 -25.26
C GLY A 51 24.51 -7.88 -26.24
N ASP A 52 25.33 -8.77 -26.80
CA ASP A 52 24.84 -9.88 -27.62
C ASP A 52 24.87 -11.17 -26.80
N TYR A 53 23.68 -11.75 -26.58
CA TYR A 53 23.47 -12.95 -25.79
C TYR A 53 22.78 -14.06 -26.61
N TYR A 54 22.37 -15.13 -25.94
CA TYR A 54 21.55 -16.16 -26.55
C TYR A 54 20.17 -15.62 -26.96
N ALA A 55 19.59 -16.18 -28.03
CA ALA A 55 18.40 -15.64 -28.71
C ALA A 55 17.23 -15.29 -27.78
N THR A 56 16.90 -16.17 -26.83
CA THR A 56 15.78 -15.92 -25.90
C THR A 56 16.06 -14.81 -24.90
N LYS A 57 17.32 -14.49 -24.58
CA LYS A 57 17.68 -13.30 -23.80
C LYS A 57 17.59 -12.04 -24.64
N ASN A 58 18.17 -12.03 -25.85
CA ASN A 58 18.07 -10.88 -26.74
C ASN A 58 16.62 -10.46 -26.99
N GLN A 59 15.70 -11.41 -27.16
CA GLN A 59 14.26 -11.12 -27.25
C GLN A 59 13.70 -10.40 -26.00
N ARG A 60 14.07 -10.85 -24.79
CA ARG A 60 13.65 -10.20 -23.54
C ARG A 60 14.23 -8.79 -23.43
N LEU A 61 15.49 -8.61 -23.82
CA LEU A 61 16.17 -7.31 -23.76
C LEU A 61 15.59 -6.32 -24.77
N GLU A 62 15.18 -6.79 -25.96
CA GLU A 62 14.47 -5.97 -26.95
C GLU A 62 13.13 -5.48 -26.40
N GLU A 63 12.35 -6.34 -25.72
CA GLU A 63 11.13 -5.93 -25.03
C GLU A 63 11.42 -4.87 -23.93
N LEU A 64 12.43 -5.11 -23.09
CA LEU A 64 12.82 -4.19 -22.02
C LEU A 64 13.37 -2.85 -22.57
N SER A 65 14.02 -2.85 -23.73
CA SER A 65 14.64 -1.65 -24.34
C SER A 65 13.65 -0.52 -24.65
N LYS A 66 12.34 -0.83 -24.67
CA LYS A 66 11.25 0.14 -24.82
C LYS A 66 11.04 1.02 -23.59
N ARG A 67 11.72 0.71 -22.49
CA ARG A 67 11.67 1.44 -21.21
C ARG A 67 12.90 2.31 -21.02
N ASP A 68 12.74 3.41 -20.29
CA ASP A 68 13.88 4.14 -19.75
C ASP A 68 14.50 3.37 -18.57
N MET A 69 15.82 3.17 -18.59
CA MET A 69 16.53 2.38 -17.58
C MET A 69 16.64 3.08 -16.23
N LEU A 70 16.65 4.41 -16.19
CA LEU A 70 16.58 5.16 -14.94
C LEU A 70 15.20 4.98 -14.31
N GLU A 71 14.12 5.03 -15.10
CA GLU A 71 12.77 4.73 -14.59
C GLU A 71 12.63 3.29 -14.08
N VAL A 72 13.24 2.31 -14.76
CA VAL A 72 13.27 0.91 -14.31
C VAL A 72 14.04 0.78 -12.99
N LEU A 73 15.22 1.41 -12.89
CA LEU A 73 16.00 1.42 -11.65
C LEU A 73 15.19 2.06 -10.51
N GLN A 74 14.57 3.22 -10.74
CA GLN A 74 13.71 3.90 -9.78
C GLN A 74 12.55 3.01 -9.30
N ASP A 75 11.90 2.27 -10.21
CA ASP A 75 10.85 1.31 -9.84
C ASP A 75 11.39 0.19 -8.93
N ILE A 76 12.60 -0.31 -9.19
CA ILE A 76 13.26 -1.33 -8.37
C ILE A 76 13.62 -0.76 -6.99
N LEU A 77 14.26 0.41 -6.95
CA LEU A 77 14.66 1.06 -5.70
C LEU A 77 13.46 1.42 -4.81
N CYS A 78 12.34 1.83 -5.41
CA CYS A 78 11.11 2.06 -4.64
C CYS A 78 10.55 0.79 -3.98
N VAL A 79 10.92 -0.41 -4.43
CA VAL A 79 10.60 -1.66 -3.75
C VAL A 79 11.67 -1.99 -2.72
N THR A 80 12.95 -2.02 -3.13
CA THR A 80 14.06 -2.50 -2.28
C THR A 80 14.34 -1.58 -1.10
N ALA A 81 14.26 -0.25 -1.27
CA ALA A 81 14.47 0.72 -0.19
C ALA A 81 13.40 0.63 0.92
N THR A 82 12.28 -0.03 0.67
CA THR A 82 11.21 -0.23 1.67
C THR A 82 11.36 -1.51 2.49
N LEU A 83 12.36 -2.35 2.16
CA LEU A 83 12.61 -3.59 2.86
C LEU A 83 13.25 -3.27 4.22
N THR A 84 12.53 -3.58 5.29
CA THR A 84 13.01 -3.39 6.68
C THR A 84 13.68 -4.66 7.23
N ARG A 85 13.71 -5.73 6.45
CA ARG A 85 14.32 -7.01 6.80
C ARG A 85 14.77 -7.73 5.54
N ASP A 86 15.73 -8.62 5.72
CA ASP A 86 16.19 -9.50 4.65
C ASP A 86 15.01 -10.29 4.07
N THR A 87 14.86 -10.25 2.76
CA THR A 87 13.67 -10.77 2.06
C THR A 87 14.10 -11.66 0.90
N GLU A 88 13.41 -12.80 0.71
CA GLU A 88 13.71 -13.69 -0.41
C GLU A 88 13.65 -12.97 -1.76
N ILE A 89 14.63 -13.23 -2.63
CA ILE A 89 14.68 -12.63 -3.97
C ILE A 89 13.42 -12.91 -4.78
N SER A 90 12.81 -14.09 -4.60
CA SER A 90 11.56 -14.51 -5.24
C SER A 90 10.40 -13.53 -4.93
N SER A 91 10.32 -13.08 -3.68
CA SER A 91 9.31 -12.14 -3.19
C SER A 91 9.56 -10.73 -3.75
N VAL A 92 10.82 -10.30 -3.81
CA VAL A 92 11.18 -8.97 -4.35
C VAL A 92 10.97 -8.92 -5.86
N VAL A 93 11.38 -9.96 -6.60
CA VAL A 93 11.11 -10.11 -8.04
C VAL A 93 9.61 -10.11 -8.32
N GLY A 94 8.80 -10.78 -7.50
CA GLY A 94 7.34 -10.77 -7.62
C GLY A 94 6.71 -9.38 -7.49
N GLN A 95 7.34 -8.48 -6.73
CA GLN A 95 6.91 -7.08 -6.57
C GLN A 95 7.35 -6.20 -7.76
N ILE A 96 8.52 -6.47 -8.33
CA ILE A 96 9.11 -5.68 -9.43
C ILE A 96 8.55 -6.10 -10.80
N VAL A 97 8.25 -7.37 -11.04
CA VAL A 97 7.94 -7.87 -12.40
C VAL A 97 6.86 -7.09 -13.15
N GLY A 98 5.84 -6.59 -12.43
CA GLY A 98 4.77 -5.80 -13.02
C GLY A 98 5.24 -4.42 -13.51
N SER A 99 6.28 -3.86 -12.90
CA SER A 99 6.85 -2.59 -13.31
C SER A 99 7.60 -2.73 -14.62
N LEU A 100 8.15 -3.89 -14.99
CA LEU A 100 8.90 -4.05 -16.25
C LEU A 100 8.03 -3.95 -17.52
N LYS A 101 6.70 -4.09 -17.40
CA LYS A 101 5.74 -4.01 -18.52
C LYS A 101 6.03 -4.99 -19.67
N MET A 102 6.59 -6.16 -19.36
CA MET A 102 6.82 -7.22 -20.33
C MET A 102 5.55 -8.05 -20.55
N ASP A 103 5.29 -8.48 -21.78
CA ASP A 103 4.06 -9.20 -22.15
C ASP A 103 4.03 -10.60 -21.52
N ASN A 104 5.18 -11.27 -21.49
CA ASN A 104 5.32 -12.59 -20.90
C ASN A 104 5.81 -12.50 -19.44
N LYS A 105 5.01 -13.01 -18.51
CA LYS A 105 5.36 -13.02 -17.07
C LYS A 105 6.66 -13.76 -16.76
N ILE A 106 6.94 -14.86 -17.45
CA ILE A 106 8.19 -15.62 -17.25
C ILE A 106 9.38 -14.79 -17.71
N HIS A 107 9.26 -14.11 -18.85
CA HIS A 107 10.29 -13.17 -19.32
C HIS A 107 10.53 -12.08 -18.28
N GLY A 108 9.46 -11.47 -17.76
CA GLY A 108 9.55 -10.47 -16.71
C GLY A 108 10.23 -10.97 -15.43
N ILE A 109 9.92 -12.18 -14.97
CA ILE A 109 10.55 -12.77 -13.76
C ILE A 109 12.05 -12.95 -13.98
N THR A 110 12.45 -13.56 -15.11
CA THR A 110 13.87 -13.79 -15.42
C THR A 110 14.62 -12.46 -15.53
N THR A 111 14.08 -11.51 -16.28
CA THR A 111 14.70 -10.20 -16.48
C THR A 111 14.78 -9.40 -15.18
N ALA A 112 13.76 -9.43 -14.33
CA ALA A 112 13.80 -8.78 -13.01
C ALA A 112 14.92 -9.36 -12.13
N ALA A 113 15.09 -10.68 -12.10
CA ALA A 113 16.17 -11.32 -11.35
C ALA A 113 17.55 -10.95 -11.90
N GLU A 114 17.71 -10.89 -13.23
CA GLU A 114 18.96 -10.44 -13.87
C GLU A 114 19.28 -8.98 -13.51
N LEU A 115 18.28 -8.08 -13.57
CA LEU A 115 18.44 -6.68 -13.18
C LEU A 115 18.88 -6.56 -11.72
N MET A 116 18.25 -7.31 -10.81
CA MET A 116 18.65 -7.29 -9.40
C MET A 116 20.12 -7.67 -9.21
N GLY A 117 20.62 -8.68 -9.94
CA GLY A 117 22.02 -9.09 -9.87
C GLY A 117 23.01 -8.08 -10.48
N LEU A 118 22.59 -7.27 -11.45
CA LEU A 118 23.45 -6.20 -12.01
C LEU A 118 23.51 -5.00 -11.06
N ILE A 119 22.39 -4.67 -10.42
CA ILE A 119 22.26 -3.49 -9.56
C ILE A 119 23.09 -3.63 -8.28
N THR A 120 23.38 -4.85 -7.81
CA THR A 120 24.24 -5.05 -6.62
C THR A 120 25.63 -4.47 -6.76
N GLU A 121 26.15 -4.26 -7.98
CA GLU A 121 27.45 -3.60 -8.20
C GLU A 121 27.50 -2.15 -7.70
N PHE A 122 26.32 -1.56 -7.44
CA PHE A 122 26.16 -0.17 -7.03
C PHE A 122 25.78 -0.01 -5.55
N ASP A 123 25.78 -1.10 -4.77
CA ASP A 123 25.58 -1.09 -3.31
C ASP A 123 24.24 -0.50 -2.83
N PHE A 124 23.21 -0.48 -3.69
CA PHE A 124 21.84 -0.14 -3.27
C PHE A 124 21.22 -1.22 -2.37
N PHE A 125 21.62 -2.46 -2.59
CA PHE A 125 21.24 -3.64 -1.82
C PHE A 125 22.22 -4.78 -2.11
N ASP A 126 22.28 -5.74 -1.20
CA ASP A 126 23.05 -6.96 -1.35
C ASP A 126 22.17 -8.17 -1.70
N LEU A 127 22.75 -9.08 -2.47
CA LEU A 127 22.22 -10.43 -2.66
C LEU A 127 23.15 -11.42 -1.95
N TYR A 128 22.61 -12.18 -1.00
CA TYR A 128 23.40 -13.13 -0.22
C TYR A 128 22.62 -14.41 0.09
N LYS A 129 23.34 -15.47 0.44
CA LYS A 129 22.77 -16.70 1.01
C LYS A 129 23.38 -16.91 2.39
N GLU A 130 22.60 -17.39 3.35
CA GLU A 130 23.12 -17.72 4.68
C GLU A 130 24.02 -18.95 4.66
N ASP A 131 23.74 -19.91 3.78
CA ASP A 131 24.55 -21.10 3.54
C ASP A 131 24.55 -21.50 2.05
N GLU A 132 25.36 -22.50 1.68
CA GLU A 132 25.55 -22.96 0.29
C GLU A 132 24.22 -23.39 -0.38
N TYR A 133 23.31 -23.96 0.40
CA TYR A 133 21.99 -24.45 -0.03
C TYR A 133 20.86 -23.46 0.31
N GLY A 134 21.20 -22.32 0.88
CA GLY A 134 20.29 -21.31 1.37
C GLY A 134 19.53 -20.62 0.25
N ILE A 135 18.40 -20.01 0.65
CA ILE A 135 17.60 -19.18 -0.23
C ILE A 135 18.36 -17.88 -0.48
N LEU A 136 18.32 -17.39 -1.72
CA LEU A 136 18.92 -16.11 -2.06
C LEU A 136 18.07 -14.98 -1.47
N MET A 137 18.68 -14.19 -0.60
CA MET A 137 18.09 -13.11 0.17
C MET A 137 18.55 -11.76 -0.37
N VAL A 138 17.69 -10.76 -0.21
CA VAL A 138 17.92 -9.37 -0.57
C VAL A 138 18.01 -8.58 0.72
N ARG A 139 19.14 -7.89 0.94
CA ARG A 139 19.36 -6.97 2.06
C ARG A 139 19.40 -5.55 1.53
N ASN A 140 18.53 -4.68 2.03
CA ASN A 140 18.53 -3.28 1.66
C ASN A 140 19.68 -2.53 2.34
N ASN A 141 20.43 -1.75 1.56
CA ASN A 141 21.56 -0.94 2.04
C ASN A 141 21.20 0.55 2.10
N ILE A 142 19.99 0.93 1.68
CA ILE A 142 19.50 2.31 1.70
C ILE A 142 18.67 2.56 2.97
N GLU A 143 18.99 3.61 3.70
CA GLU A 143 18.16 4.12 4.80
C GLU A 143 17.31 5.30 4.29
N LEU A 144 15.99 5.16 4.36
CA LEU A 144 15.07 6.26 4.05
C LEU A 144 14.92 7.17 5.28
N ASP A 145 14.56 8.43 5.07
CA ASP A 145 14.31 9.36 6.16
C ASP A 145 13.12 8.87 7.03
N GLU A 146 13.16 9.21 8.33
CA GLU A 146 12.13 8.80 9.29
C GLU A 146 10.72 9.26 8.86
N GLN A 147 10.65 10.42 8.18
CA GLN A 147 9.41 10.98 7.68
C GLN A 147 8.80 10.14 6.55
N THR A 148 9.62 9.62 5.64
CA THR A 148 9.22 8.75 4.52
C THR A 148 8.85 7.39 5.03
N HIS A 149 9.59 6.83 6.01
CA HIS A 149 9.15 5.62 6.71
C HIS A 149 7.78 5.78 7.35
N THR A 150 7.56 6.88 8.07
CA THR A 150 6.25 7.20 8.67
C THR A 150 5.16 7.32 7.60
N PHE A 151 5.45 8.04 6.52
CA PHE A 151 4.51 8.21 5.40
C PHE A 151 4.14 6.88 4.72
N ILE A 152 5.11 6.01 4.45
CA ILE A 152 4.89 4.67 3.88
C ILE A 152 4.04 3.82 4.83
N HIS A 153 4.29 3.90 6.13
CA HIS A 153 3.52 3.15 7.11
C HIS A 153 2.05 3.64 7.16
N GLU A 154 1.85 4.95 7.16
CA GLU A 154 0.54 5.60 7.25
C GLU A 154 -0.30 5.39 5.98
N THR A 155 0.27 5.57 4.78
CA THR A 155 -0.40 5.40 3.47
C THR A 155 -0.93 3.99 3.16
N LYS A 156 -0.68 2.99 4.01
CA LYS A 156 -1.19 1.63 3.80
C LYS A 156 -2.71 1.56 3.91
N PHE A 157 -3.35 2.45 4.68
CA PHE A 157 -4.78 2.39 4.98
C PHE A 157 -5.42 3.79 5.00
N LEU A 158 -6.42 3.99 4.15
CA LEU A 158 -7.27 5.17 4.21
C LEU A 158 -8.18 5.07 5.46
N PRO A 159 -8.25 6.13 6.29
CA PRO A 159 -9.21 6.19 7.39
C PRO A 159 -10.65 6.38 6.84
N PRO A 160 -11.68 6.19 7.69
CA PRO A 160 -13.07 6.48 7.33
C PRO A 160 -13.27 7.93 6.83
N MET A 161 -14.28 8.16 6.01
CA MET A 161 -14.59 9.49 5.49
C MET A 161 -15.32 10.33 6.54
N VAL A 162 -14.89 11.56 6.79
CA VAL A 162 -15.57 12.48 7.73
C VAL A 162 -16.71 13.28 7.08
N VAL A 163 -16.90 13.10 5.78
CA VAL A 163 -18.03 13.63 5.00
C VAL A 163 -18.78 12.48 4.33
N PRO A 164 -20.03 12.68 3.90
CA PRO A 164 -20.75 11.69 3.11
C PRO A 164 -19.94 11.28 1.87
N PRO A 165 -19.75 9.97 1.62
CA PRO A 165 -19.03 9.51 0.43
C PRO A 165 -19.76 9.86 -0.86
N ASN A 166 -19.02 9.96 -1.96
CA ASN A 166 -19.60 10.11 -3.29
C ASN A 166 -20.47 8.90 -3.63
N THR A 167 -21.54 9.16 -4.42
CA THR A 167 -22.33 8.08 -5.00
C THR A 167 -21.50 7.39 -6.07
N VAL A 168 -21.36 6.08 -5.96
CA VAL A 168 -20.66 5.25 -6.93
C VAL A 168 -21.60 4.91 -8.07
N GLU A 169 -21.25 5.34 -9.28
CA GLU A 169 -22.09 5.14 -10.46
C GLU A 169 -21.55 4.08 -11.43
N HIS A 170 -20.27 3.73 -11.31
CA HIS A 170 -19.59 2.79 -12.22
C HIS A 170 -18.61 1.88 -11.46
N ASN A 171 -18.23 0.75 -12.06
CA ASN A 171 -17.30 -0.19 -11.42
C ASN A 171 -15.85 0.34 -11.34
N TYR A 172 -15.53 1.40 -12.09
CA TYR A 172 -14.30 2.19 -11.97
C TYR A 172 -14.58 3.58 -11.38
N ASP A 173 -15.51 3.65 -10.45
CA ASP A 173 -15.84 4.85 -9.68
C ASP A 173 -15.83 4.42 -8.22
N ASN A 174 -15.09 5.12 -7.36
CA ASN A 174 -15.08 4.78 -5.93
C ASN A 174 -15.74 5.93 -5.15
N ALA A 175 -16.00 5.69 -3.87
CA ALA A 175 -16.75 6.64 -3.06
C ALA A 175 -15.91 7.82 -2.51
N LEU A 176 -14.61 7.87 -2.82
CA LEU A 176 -13.67 8.93 -2.39
C LEU A 176 -13.86 10.22 -3.19
N LEU A 177 -13.33 11.34 -2.68
CA LEU A 177 -13.47 12.67 -3.29
C LEU A 177 -12.40 13.01 -4.33
N THR A 178 -11.24 12.34 -4.28
CA THR A 178 -10.02 12.76 -5.00
C THR A 178 -9.54 11.80 -6.06
N GLU A 179 -9.94 10.53 -6.04
CA GLU A 179 -9.46 9.53 -6.99
C GLU A 179 -10.52 8.49 -7.34
N LYS A 180 -10.46 7.98 -8.57
CA LYS A 180 -11.22 6.82 -9.01
C LYS A 180 -10.40 5.54 -8.87
N SER A 181 -11.08 4.43 -8.57
CA SER A 181 -10.48 3.09 -8.52
C SER A 181 -11.54 2.01 -8.74
N ALA A 182 -11.10 0.79 -9.04
CA ALA A 182 -12.00 -0.35 -9.19
C ALA A 182 -12.76 -0.67 -7.88
N MET A 183 -14.05 -0.97 -8.01
CA MET A 183 -14.92 -1.39 -6.89
C MET A 183 -14.82 -2.88 -6.56
N ILE A 184 -14.25 -3.66 -7.47
CA ILE A 184 -14.05 -5.10 -7.30
C ILE A 184 -12.64 -5.33 -6.76
N LEU A 185 -12.55 -6.04 -5.65
CA LEU A 185 -11.30 -6.39 -4.98
C LEU A 185 -10.57 -7.51 -5.75
N GLY A 186 -9.24 -7.45 -5.73
CA GLY A 186 -8.36 -8.43 -6.38
C GLY A 186 -7.76 -7.94 -7.69
N LYS A 187 -6.61 -8.52 -8.08
CA LYS A 187 -5.94 -8.20 -9.34
C LYS A 187 -6.57 -9.00 -10.48
N GLY A 188 -6.92 -8.32 -11.58
CA GLY A 188 -7.50 -8.97 -12.77
C GLY A 188 -8.97 -9.39 -12.61
N THR A 189 -9.65 -8.86 -11.59
CA THR A 189 -11.05 -9.19 -11.27
C THR A 189 -12.05 -8.18 -11.81
N TYR A 190 -11.56 -7.08 -12.39
CA TYR A 190 -12.38 -6.00 -12.91
C TYR A 190 -13.28 -6.48 -14.05
N HIS A 191 -14.52 -6.02 -14.03
CA HIS A 191 -15.47 -6.13 -15.13
C HIS A 191 -16.52 -5.02 -15.02
N ASP A 192 -17.26 -4.77 -16.10
CA ASP A 192 -18.34 -3.77 -16.15
C ASP A 192 -19.74 -4.37 -15.88
N GLY A 193 -19.82 -5.67 -15.58
CA GLY A 193 -21.08 -6.31 -15.17
C GLY A 193 -21.65 -5.74 -13.86
N ASP A 194 -22.95 -5.91 -13.64
CA ASP A 194 -23.64 -5.43 -12.45
C ASP A 194 -23.09 -6.04 -11.16
N ILE A 195 -22.82 -5.18 -10.17
CA ILE A 195 -22.31 -5.54 -8.84
C ILE A 195 -23.17 -4.94 -7.70
N CYS A 196 -24.40 -4.53 -7.99
CA CYS A 196 -25.34 -3.93 -7.04
C CYS A 196 -24.79 -2.66 -6.37
N LEU A 197 -24.39 -1.68 -7.18
CA LEU A 197 -23.85 -0.39 -6.71
C LEU A 197 -24.85 0.37 -5.80
N ASP A 198 -26.15 0.18 -5.98
CA ASP A 198 -27.21 0.70 -5.11
C ASP A 198 -27.05 0.24 -3.65
N THR A 199 -26.72 -1.03 -3.45
CA THR A 199 -26.53 -1.63 -2.13
C THR A 199 -25.24 -1.10 -1.51
N ILE A 200 -24.16 -0.97 -2.30
CA ILE A 200 -22.92 -0.33 -1.87
C ILE A 200 -23.15 1.11 -1.43
N ASN A 201 -23.87 1.90 -2.24
CA ASN A 201 -24.21 3.29 -1.93
C ASN A 201 -25.08 3.42 -0.68
N THR A 202 -25.98 2.46 -0.44
CA THR A 202 -26.78 2.40 0.78
C THR A 202 -25.89 2.23 2.01
N PHE A 203 -24.93 1.30 1.98
CA PHE A 203 -24.00 1.11 3.09
C PHE A 203 -23.09 2.31 3.32
N ASN A 204 -22.56 2.91 2.24
CA ASN A 204 -21.66 4.07 2.31
C ASN A 204 -22.32 5.30 2.95
N ARG A 205 -23.64 5.42 2.86
CA ARG A 205 -24.41 6.55 3.41
C ARG A 205 -24.66 6.45 4.92
N ILE A 206 -24.41 5.30 5.54
CA ILE A 206 -24.67 5.09 6.96
C ILE A 206 -23.67 5.90 7.79
N PRO A 207 -24.12 6.90 8.57
CA PRO A 207 -23.24 7.68 9.43
C PRO A 207 -22.98 6.91 10.73
N LEU A 208 -21.71 6.77 11.06
CA LEU A 208 -21.21 6.09 12.24
C LEU A 208 -20.47 7.06 13.16
N CYS A 209 -20.36 6.71 14.42
CA CYS A 209 -19.53 7.41 15.39
C CYS A 209 -18.75 6.43 16.27
N LEU A 210 -17.72 6.93 16.95
CA LEU A 210 -16.99 6.15 17.94
C LEU A 210 -17.72 6.22 19.28
N ASN A 211 -17.90 5.05 19.91
CA ASN A 211 -18.38 4.94 21.28
C ASN A 211 -17.27 5.36 22.24
N LYS A 212 -17.32 6.63 22.66
CA LYS A 212 -16.32 7.23 23.54
C LYS A 212 -16.21 6.49 24.88
N ARG A 213 -17.32 5.98 25.42
CA ARG A 213 -17.32 5.24 26.70
C ARG A 213 -16.47 3.99 26.59
N VAL A 214 -16.69 3.17 25.55
CA VAL A 214 -15.90 1.96 25.31
C VAL A 214 -14.42 2.32 25.13
N LEU A 215 -14.11 3.35 24.34
CA LEU A 215 -12.74 3.79 24.12
C LEU A 215 -12.02 4.30 25.37
N THR A 216 -12.73 4.91 26.32
CA THR A 216 -12.15 5.40 27.58
C THR A 216 -12.08 4.34 28.68
N SER A 217 -12.89 3.29 28.57
CA SER A 217 -13.00 2.26 29.61
C SER A 217 -12.28 0.95 29.26
N LEU A 218 -12.07 0.68 27.98
CA LEU A 218 -11.47 -0.56 27.48
C LEU A 218 -10.33 -0.24 26.50
N SER A 219 -9.43 -1.20 26.30
CA SER A 219 -8.35 -1.13 25.32
C SER A 219 -8.36 -2.35 24.42
N GLU A 220 -7.88 -2.21 23.19
CA GLU A 220 -7.66 -3.36 22.31
C GLU A 220 -6.58 -4.23 22.94
N VAL A 221 -6.89 -5.52 23.13
CA VAL A 221 -5.95 -6.52 23.64
C VAL A 221 -5.56 -7.47 22.53
N PRO A 222 -4.34 -8.02 22.55
CA PRO A 222 -3.95 -9.02 21.59
C PRO A 222 -4.82 -10.27 21.72
N LYS A 223 -5.05 -10.95 20.60
CA LYS A 223 -5.77 -12.24 20.61
C LYS A 223 -4.96 -13.34 21.30
N ASP A 224 -3.64 -13.31 21.09
CA ASP A 224 -2.69 -14.24 21.67
C ASP A 224 -1.69 -13.43 22.53
N PRO A 225 -1.71 -13.55 23.86
CA PRO A 225 -0.80 -12.81 24.72
C PRO A 225 0.65 -13.28 24.61
N ASP A 226 0.88 -14.52 24.17
CA ASP A 226 2.20 -15.16 24.09
C ASP A 226 2.77 -15.11 22.66
N MET A 227 2.31 -14.13 21.87
CA MET A 227 2.77 -13.96 20.49
C MET A 227 4.27 -13.65 20.43
N ASP A 228 4.89 -14.05 19.33
CA ASP A 228 6.28 -13.74 19.03
C ASP A 228 6.57 -12.23 19.09
N VAL A 229 7.81 -11.88 19.45
CA VAL A 229 8.25 -10.50 19.69
C VAL A 229 7.99 -9.58 18.48
N ASP A 230 8.22 -10.08 17.26
CA ASP A 230 7.97 -9.29 16.05
C ASP A 230 6.48 -9.07 15.81
N VAL A 231 5.66 -10.08 16.10
CA VAL A 231 4.20 -9.98 16.00
C VAL A 231 3.67 -8.99 17.04
N ALA A 232 4.21 -9.02 18.26
CA ALA A 232 3.88 -8.06 19.32
C ALA A 232 4.22 -6.63 18.92
N LYS A 233 5.40 -6.41 18.34
CA LYS A 233 5.83 -5.09 17.86
C LYS A 233 4.92 -4.57 16.74
N GLN A 234 4.55 -5.41 15.78
CA GLN A 234 3.62 -5.06 14.71
C GLN A 234 2.22 -4.73 15.26
N TRP A 235 1.74 -5.54 16.20
CA TRP A 235 0.45 -5.30 16.85
C TRP A 235 0.44 -3.97 17.59
N HIS A 236 1.48 -3.67 18.39
CA HIS A 236 1.56 -2.42 19.13
C HIS A 236 1.66 -1.19 18.22
N THR A 237 2.44 -1.28 17.13
CA THR A 237 2.52 -0.23 16.11
C THR A 237 1.16 0.02 15.48
N PHE A 238 0.45 -1.06 15.13
CA PHE A 238 -0.88 -0.97 14.55
C PHE A 238 -1.91 -0.37 15.51
N VAL A 239 -1.93 -0.79 16.78
CA VAL A 239 -2.85 -0.25 17.80
C VAL A 239 -2.57 1.24 18.02
N THR A 240 -1.29 1.62 18.15
CA THR A 240 -0.88 3.03 18.31
C THR A 240 -1.38 3.90 17.14
N ALA A 241 -1.20 3.42 15.89
CA ALA A 241 -1.73 4.11 14.71
C ALA A 241 -3.27 4.20 14.74
N SER A 242 -3.96 3.14 15.20
CA SER A 242 -5.42 3.13 15.32
C SER A 242 -5.93 4.19 16.29
N TYR A 243 -5.28 4.35 17.45
CA TYR A 243 -5.65 5.37 18.43
C TYR A 243 -5.45 6.81 17.91
N ARG A 244 -4.47 7.03 17.01
CA ARG A 244 -4.35 8.33 16.31
C ARG A 244 -5.58 8.59 15.44
N VAL A 245 -5.99 7.60 14.63
CA VAL A 245 -7.21 7.70 13.81
C VAL A 245 -8.45 7.92 14.70
N TYR A 246 -8.58 7.23 15.83
CA TYR A 246 -9.71 7.42 16.75
C TYR A 246 -9.81 8.84 17.27
N ARG A 247 -8.67 9.40 17.70
CA ARG A 247 -8.57 10.77 18.19
C ARG A 247 -8.96 11.76 17.08
N ASP A 248 -8.43 11.58 15.88
CA ASP A 248 -8.66 12.49 14.76
C ASP A 248 -10.15 12.47 14.33
N LEU A 249 -10.79 11.29 14.32
CA LEU A 249 -12.23 11.17 14.09
C LEU A 249 -13.07 11.85 15.18
N ILE A 250 -12.67 11.76 16.44
CA ILE A 250 -13.36 12.45 17.54
C ILE A 250 -13.20 13.97 17.39
N GLN A 251 -12.00 14.45 17.06
CA GLN A 251 -11.69 15.88 16.90
C GLN A 251 -12.39 16.51 15.69
N THR A 252 -12.70 15.71 14.66
CA THR A 252 -13.42 16.15 13.45
C THR A 252 -14.95 16.07 13.59
N GLY A 253 -15.46 15.79 14.80
CA GLY A 253 -16.89 15.83 15.11
C GLY A 253 -17.49 14.48 15.51
N ASN A 254 -16.68 13.41 15.57
CA ASN A 254 -17.12 12.06 15.89
C ASN A 254 -18.28 11.59 15.00
N ARG A 255 -18.21 11.86 13.70
CA ARG A 255 -19.16 11.41 12.69
C ARG A 255 -18.39 11.05 11.44
N PHE A 256 -18.55 9.84 10.95
CA PHE A 256 -17.81 9.34 9.79
C PHE A 256 -18.60 8.26 9.03
N HIS A 257 -18.09 7.89 7.87
CA HIS A 257 -18.69 6.90 6.99
C HIS A 257 -17.64 5.89 6.56
N LEU A 258 -18.01 4.61 6.52
CA LEU A 258 -17.18 3.55 5.95
C LEU A 258 -17.53 3.41 4.47
N THR A 259 -16.52 3.41 3.60
CA THR A 259 -16.73 3.06 2.19
C THR A 259 -16.69 1.54 2.04
N HIS A 260 -17.30 0.99 0.99
CA HIS A 260 -17.38 -0.45 0.78
C HIS A 260 -16.94 -0.85 -0.62
N LYS A 261 -16.35 -2.05 -0.74
CA LYS A 261 -16.00 -2.71 -2.01
C LYS A 261 -16.46 -4.16 -1.99
N VAL A 262 -16.57 -4.77 -3.17
CA VAL A 262 -17.02 -6.16 -3.33
C VAL A 262 -15.88 -7.07 -3.77
N ASP A 263 -15.88 -8.36 -3.37
CA ASP A 263 -15.03 -9.37 -4.01
C ASP A 263 -15.71 -10.01 -5.23
N MET A 264 -14.99 -10.87 -5.96
CA MET A 264 -15.53 -11.62 -7.12
C MET A 264 -16.73 -12.53 -6.79
N ARG A 265 -17.03 -12.75 -5.50
CA ARG A 265 -18.14 -13.59 -5.04
C ARG A 265 -19.32 -12.74 -4.55
N GLY A 266 -19.27 -11.41 -4.70
CA GLY A 266 -20.30 -10.48 -4.26
C GLY A 266 -20.29 -10.18 -2.76
N ARG A 267 -19.26 -10.57 -2.01
CA ARG A 267 -19.15 -10.23 -0.58
C ARG A 267 -18.74 -8.78 -0.43
N THR A 268 -19.43 -8.05 0.44
CA THR A 268 -19.18 -6.63 0.67
C THR A 268 -18.26 -6.41 1.88
N TYR A 269 -17.21 -5.62 1.67
CA TYR A 269 -16.17 -5.35 2.67
C TYR A 269 -16.08 -3.86 2.96
N ALA A 270 -16.25 -3.50 4.22
CA ALA A 270 -15.96 -2.15 4.70
C ALA A 270 -14.47 -1.85 4.53
N GLN A 271 -14.16 -0.75 3.87
CA GLN A 271 -12.82 -0.22 3.68
C GLN A 271 -12.49 0.67 4.88
N GLY A 272 -11.56 0.20 5.70
CA GLY A 272 -11.17 0.86 6.93
C GLY A 272 -10.53 -0.17 7.84
N TYR A 273 -9.22 -0.07 8.05
CA TYR A 273 -8.49 -1.07 8.83
C TYR A 273 -8.48 -0.73 10.32
N HIS A 274 -8.26 0.55 10.65
CA HIS A 274 -8.25 1.05 12.03
C HIS A 274 -9.66 1.08 12.66
N VAL A 275 -10.67 1.50 11.90
CA VAL A 275 -12.07 1.59 12.33
C VAL A 275 -12.92 0.79 11.36
N SER A 276 -13.66 -0.20 11.86
CA SER A 276 -14.50 -1.05 11.03
C SER A 276 -15.59 -1.73 11.83
N THR A 277 -16.75 -1.91 11.21
CA THR A 277 -17.83 -2.78 11.70
C THR A 277 -17.57 -4.27 11.40
N GLN A 278 -16.47 -4.58 10.71
CA GLN A 278 -16.03 -5.93 10.38
C GLN A 278 -14.69 -6.26 11.09
N GLY A 279 -14.34 -7.54 11.19
CA GLY A 279 -13.08 -7.98 11.81
C GLY A 279 -13.14 -8.19 13.34
N ASN A 280 -12.18 -7.60 14.07
CA ASN A 280 -11.97 -7.81 15.52
C ASN A 280 -13.15 -7.28 16.37
N GLN A 281 -13.46 -7.99 17.45
CA GLN A 281 -14.48 -7.64 18.44
C GLN A 281 -14.34 -6.21 19.01
N PHE A 282 -13.13 -5.76 19.34
CA PHE A 282 -12.92 -4.42 19.88
C PHE A 282 -13.34 -3.34 18.87
N ARG A 283 -12.91 -3.46 17.61
CA ARG A 283 -13.23 -2.48 16.56
C ARG A 283 -14.73 -2.43 16.24
N LYS A 284 -15.40 -3.59 16.33
CA LYS A 284 -16.86 -3.65 16.25
C LYS A 284 -17.51 -2.92 17.42
N ALA A 285 -17.04 -3.17 18.65
CA ALA A 285 -17.62 -2.60 19.86
C ALA A 285 -17.46 -1.07 19.98
N ILE A 286 -16.43 -0.49 19.36
CA ILE A 286 -16.23 0.97 19.35
C ILE A 286 -17.05 1.68 18.27
N CYS A 287 -17.66 0.99 17.32
CA CYS A 287 -18.47 1.62 16.27
C CYS A 287 -19.96 1.57 16.64
N GLU A 288 -20.64 2.70 16.58
CA GLU A 288 -22.09 2.79 16.76
C GLU A 288 -22.72 3.73 15.71
N PHE A 289 -24.05 3.70 15.55
CA PHE A 289 -24.73 4.65 14.69
C PHE A 289 -24.55 6.08 15.24
N ALA A 290 -24.22 7.01 14.36
CA ALA A 290 -24.09 8.42 14.74
C ALA A 290 -25.45 9.00 15.16
N ASP A 291 -26.50 8.56 14.48
CA ASP A 291 -27.88 8.97 14.74
C ASP A 291 -28.51 7.93 15.68
N LYS A 292 -28.59 8.28 16.97
CA LYS A 292 -29.10 7.40 18.02
C LYS A 292 -30.62 7.48 18.11
N GLU A 293 -31.23 6.37 18.48
CA GLU A 293 -32.66 6.27 18.68
C GLU A 293 -32.98 6.03 20.16
N VAL A 294 -34.13 6.52 20.60
CA VAL A 294 -34.67 6.22 21.94
C VAL A 294 -35.29 4.83 21.88
N ILE A 295 -34.83 3.93 22.74
CA ILE A 295 -35.43 2.61 22.89
C ILE A 295 -36.44 2.68 24.03
N GLU A 296 -37.71 2.41 23.73
CA GLU A 296 -38.73 2.18 24.75
C GLU A 296 -38.45 0.85 25.44
N LEU A 297 -38.37 0.87 26.78
CA LEU A 297 -38.13 -0.30 27.62
C LEU A 297 -39.44 -0.88 28.15
#